data_AF-A0A7I7RR57-F1
#
_entry.id   AF-A0A7I7RR57-F1
#
_cell.length_a   1.000
_cell.length_b   1.000
_cell.length_c   1.000
_cell.angle_alpha   90.00
_cell.angle_beta   90.00
_cell.angle_gamma   90.00
#
_symmetry.space_group_name_H-M   'P 1'
#
loop_
_entity.id
_entity.type
_entity.pdbx_description
1 polymer ?
#
loop_
_entity_poly.entity_id
_entity_poly.type
_entity_poly.pdbx_seq_one_letter_code
_entity_poly.pdbx_strand_id
1 'polypeptide(L)'
;MARQIRSAARYHGDEASGPGMLDFAVNVRADAPPAWLADRLRARMGDLGRYPGADDVARATSAVALRHGRDVAEVAPSFTEPEAALAAAVRPEWPVLLDAIVEAMR
;
A
#
# COMPACT_ATOMS: atom_id res chain seq x y z
N MET A 1 -21.65 -11.84 -23.12
CA MET A 1 -20.28 -11.71 -22.55
C MET A 1 -20.11 -10.57 -21.56
N ALA A 2 -20.47 -9.32 -21.89
CA ALA A 2 -20.27 -8.16 -20.98
C ALA A 2 -20.88 -8.29 -19.57
N ARG A 3 -21.99 -9.03 -19.41
CA ARG A 3 -22.63 -9.28 -18.10
C ARG A 3 -21.86 -10.28 -17.22
N GLN A 4 -21.06 -11.16 -17.81
CA GLN A 4 -20.28 -12.21 -17.13
C GLN A 4 -18.90 -11.69 -16.69
N ILE A 5 -18.32 -10.76 -17.46
CA ILE A 5 -17.10 -10.02 -17.06
C ILE A 5 -17.38 -9.15 -15.82
N ARG A 6 -18.57 -8.53 -15.75
CA ARG A 6 -19.00 -7.75 -14.57
C ARG A 6 -19.22 -8.56 -13.29
N SER A 7 -19.43 -9.88 -13.37
CA SER A 7 -19.51 -10.74 -12.17
C SER A 7 -18.12 -11.17 -11.69
N ALA A 8 -17.17 -11.38 -12.59
CA ALA A 8 -15.77 -11.69 -12.24
C ALA A 8 -15.08 -10.51 -11.53
N ALA A 9 -15.40 -9.27 -11.90
CA ALA A 9 -14.83 -8.07 -11.26
C ALA A 9 -15.24 -7.87 -9.79
N ARG A 10 -16.22 -8.63 -9.28
CA ARG A 10 -16.63 -8.60 -7.85
C ARG A 10 -16.10 -9.80 -7.06
N TYR A 11 -15.38 -10.70 -7.71
CA TYR A 11 -14.86 -11.90 -7.09
C TYR A 11 -13.43 -11.63 -6.65
N HIS A 12 -13.22 -11.58 -5.33
CA HIS A 12 -11.88 -11.46 -4.77
C HIS A 12 -11.22 -12.83 -4.63
N GLY A 13 -9.91 -12.91 -4.87
CA GLY A 13 -9.18 -14.18 -4.87
C GLY A 13 -9.10 -14.86 -3.50
N ASP A 14 -9.31 -14.12 -2.40
CA ASP A 14 -9.43 -14.62 -1.03
C ASP A 14 -10.76 -15.36 -0.79
N GLU A 15 -11.83 -15.02 -1.51
CA GLU A 15 -13.09 -15.78 -1.52
C GLU A 15 -12.99 -17.14 -2.22
N ALA A 16 -11.87 -17.38 -2.93
CA ALA A 16 -11.65 -18.61 -3.69
C ALA A 16 -11.17 -19.80 -2.86
N SER A 17 -10.68 -19.54 -1.65
CA SER A 17 -10.13 -20.57 -0.76
C SER A 17 -11.16 -20.98 0.29
N GLY A 18 -11.44 -22.28 0.38
CA GLY A 18 -12.36 -22.88 1.35
C GLY A 18 -11.67 -23.92 2.25
N PRO A 19 -12.35 -24.41 3.30
CA PRO A 19 -11.79 -25.42 4.20
C PRO A 19 -11.26 -26.64 3.45
N GLY A 20 -10.00 -27.00 3.69
CA GLY A 20 -9.33 -28.14 3.06
C GLY A 20 -8.70 -27.86 1.69
N MET A 21 -8.81 -26.62 1.18
CA MET A 21 -8.12 -26.18 -0.04
C MET A 21 -6.76 -25.55 0.31
N LEU A 22 -5.81 -25.64 -0.63
CA LEU A 22 -4.56 -24.91 -0.54
C LEU A 22 -4.79 -23.45 -0.95
N ASP A 23 -4.41 -22.52 -0.07
CA ASP A 23 -4.49 -21.10 -0.34
C ASP A 23 -3.30 -20.64 -1.20
N PHE A 24 -3.61 -20.19 -2.42
CA PHE A 24 -2.65 -19.62 -3.36
C PHE A 24 -2.69 -18.09 -3.37
N ALA A 25 -3.32 -17.43 -2.40
CA ALA A 25 -3.26 -15.99 -2.23
C ALA A 25 -1.82 -15.55 -1.89
N VAL A 26 -1.06 -15.22 -2.93
CA VAL A 26 0.40 -14.96 -2.85
C VAL A 26 0.80 -13.72 -2.03
N ASN A 27 -0.16 -12.92 -1.59
CA ASN A 27 0.09 -11.67 -0.85
C ASN A 27 -0.28 -11.75 0.64
N VAL A 28 -0.84 -12.87 1.12
CA VAL A 28 -1.10 -13.07 2.55
C VAL A 28 0.09 -13.83 3.15
N ARG A 29 0.91 -13.11 3.94
CA ARG A 29 2.16 -13.65 4.48
C ARG A 29 2.01 -14.39 5.81
N ALA A 30 0.92 -14.16 6.54
CA ALA A 30 0.64 -14.76 7.85
C ALA A 30 -0.84 -14.61 8.24
N ASP A 31 -1.33 -15.49 9.11
CA ASP A 31 -2.72 -15.47 9.64
C ASP A 31 -3.02 -14.22 10.49
N ALA A 32 -1.99 -13.60 11.07
CA ALA A 32 -2.08 -12.41 11.89
C ALA A 32 -0.81 -11.55 11.80
N PRO A 33 -0.90 -10.23 12.06
CA PRO A 33 0.28 -9.40 12.22
C PRO A 33 1.12 -9.85 13.43
N PRO A 34 2.44 -9.67 13.41
CA PRO A 34 3.29 -9.89 14.59
C PRO A 34 2.78 -9.13 15.81
N ALA A 35 2.92 -9.70 17.01
CA ALA A 35 2.38 -9.13 18.26
C ALA A 35 2.78 -7.65 18.47
N TRP A 36 4.05 -7.31 18.21
CA TRP A 36 4.53 -5.93 18.34
C TRP A 36 3.78 -4.92 17.44
N LEU A 37 3.29 -5.35 16.28
CA LEU A 37 2.54 -4.50 15.36
C LEU A 37 1.08 -4.36 15.82
N ALA A 38 0.48 -5.47 16.24
CA ALA A 38 -0.88 -5.47 16.79
C ALA A 38 -0.99 -4.56 18.02
N ASP A 39 -0.03 -4.63 18.94
CA ASP A 39 0.02 -3.81 20.15
C ASP A 39 0.11 -2.31 19.83
N ARG A 40 0.98 -1.94 18.86
CA ARG A 40 1.12 -0.54 18.41
C ARG A 40 -0.15 0.00 17.76
N LEU A 41 -0.82 -0.81 16.92
CA LEU A 41 -2.08 -0.41 16.29
C LEU A 41 -3.17 -0.22 17.35
N ARG A 42 -3.28 -1.16 18.31
CA ARG A 42 -4.25 -1.08 19.41
C ARG A 42 -4.07 0.18 20.25
N ALA A 43 -2.82 0.53 20.56
CA ALA A 43 -2.47 1.74 21.32
C ALA A 43 -2.90 3.05 20.61
N ARG A 44 -3.09 3.03 19.29
CA ARG A 44 -3.55 4.18 18.49
C ARG A 44 -5.05 4.18 18.21
N MET A 45 -5.80 3.13 18.58
CA MET A 45 -7.24 3.09 18.26
C MET A 45 -8.03 4.26 18.85
N GLY A 46 -7.65 4.74 20.04
CA GLY A 46 -8.30 5.89 20.69
C GLY A 46 -8.05 7.23 20.02
N ASP A 47 -7.07 7.34 19.11
CA ASP A 47 -6.69 8.59 18.45
C ASP A 47 -6.97 8.61 16.95
N LEU A 48 -7.66 7.61 16.41
CA LEU A 48 -8.04 7.52 15.00
C LEU A 48 -9.10 8.55 14.56
N GLY A 49 -9.79 9.21 15.50
CA GLY A 49 -10.79 10.23 15.20
C GLY A 49 -10.20 11.54 14.66
N ARG A 50 -8.89 11.75 14.81
CA ARG A 50 -8.18 12.91 14.25
C ARG A 50 -7.41 12.50 13.00
N TYR A 51 -7.30 13.42 12.06
CA TYR A 51 -6.34 13.28 10.98
C TYR A 51 -4.90 13.28 11.54
N PRO A 52 -3.95 12.52 10.95
CA PRO A 52 -2.55 12.55 11.37
C PRO A 52 -1.97 13.98 11.37
N GLY A 53 -1.25 14.34 12.43
CA GLY A 53 -0.63 15.65 12.58
C GLY A 53 0.78 15.73 11.98
N ALA A 54 1.37 16.93 11.96
CA ALA A 54 2.73 17.16 11.47
C ALA A 54 3.77 16.27 12.20
N ASP A 55 3.61 16.06 13.50
CA ASP A 55 4.49 15.18 14.28
C ASP A 55 4.39 13.72 13.87
N ASP A 56 3.19 13.24 13.50
CA ASP A 56 3.00 11.87 12.99
C ASP A 56 3.75 11.70 11.66
N VAL A 57 3.64 12.69 10.77
CA VAL A 57 4.36 12.71 9.48
C VAL A 57 5.87 12.76 9.67
N ALA A 58 6.36 13.62 10.56
CA ALA A 58 7.80 13.75 10.85
C ALA A 58 8.39 12.45 11.41
N ARG A 59 7.68 11.79 12.33
CA ARG A 59 8.10 10.48 12.88
C ARG A 59 8.11 9.39 11.81
N ALA A 60 7.08 9.35 10.95
CA ALA A 60 7.02 8.38 9.86
C ALA A 60 8.17 8.57 8.86
N THR A 61 8.40 9.80 8.42
CA THR A 61 9.49 10.18 7.50
C THR A 61 10.84 9.78 8.07
N SER A 62 11.10 10.11 9.34
CA SER A 62 12.38 9.79 10.00
C SER A 62 12.60 8.28 10.15
N ALA A 63 11.56 7.53 10.48
CA ALA A 63 11.66 6.07 10.61
C ALA A 63 11.95 5.39 9.27
N VAL A 64 11.35 5.88 8.18
CA VAL A 64 11.62 5.40 6.81
C VAL A 64 13.04 5.76 6.39
N ALA A 65 13.46 7.02 6.57
CA ALA A 65 14.82 7.47 6.26
C ALA A 65 15.87 6.60 6.96
N LEU A 66 15.71 6.36 8.27
CA LEU A 66 16.60 5.49 9.05
C LEU A 66 16.61 4.05 8.54
N ARG A 67 15.44 3.48 8.26
CA ARG A 67 15.32 2.10 7.76
C ARG A 67 16.05 1.90 6.43
N HIS A 68 16.07 2.92 5.58
CA HIS A 68 16.64 2.86 4.25
C HIS A 68 18.04 3.49 4.13
N GLY A 69 18.59 4.04 5.23
CA GLY A 69 19.89 4.72 5.22
C GLY A 69 19.91 5.96 4.31
N ARG A 70 18.79 6.69 4.25
CA ARG A 70 18.60 7.86 3.39
C ARG A 70 18.43 9.14 4.19
N ASP A 71 18.62 10.29 3.53
CA ASP A 71 18.30 11.58 4.13
C ASP A 71 16.77 11.74 4.25
N VAL A 72 16.31 12.44 5.29
CA VAL A 72 14.87 12.69 5.50
C VAL A 72 14.25 13.50 4.35
N ALA A 73 15.03 14.35 3.67
CA ALA A 73 14.60 15.09 2.49
C ALA A 73 14.40 14.20 1.25
N GLU A 74 14.95 12.98 1.25
CA GLU A 74 14.73 11.97 0.19
C GLU A 74 13.45 11.14 0.44
N VAL A 75 12.70 11.40 1.53
CA VAL A 75 11.52 10.64 1.92
C VAL A 75 10.27 11.50 1.84
N ALA A 76 9.34 11.11 0.97
CA ALA A 76 8.02 11.74 0.84
C ALA A 76 6.92 10.70 1.10
N PRO A 77 6.34 10.64 2.31
CA PRO A 77 5.19 9.78 2.57
C PRO A 77 4.01 10.20 1.70
N SER A 78 3.57 9.33 0.79
CA SER A 78 2.35 9.55 0.00
C SER A 78 1.23 8.64 0.51
N PHE A 79 0.05 9.22 0.68
CA PHE A 79 -1.18 8.50 1.04
C PHE A 79 -2.17 8.43 -0.14
N THR A 80 -1.76 8.89 -1.33
CA THR A 80 -2.52 8.86 -2.59
C THR A 80 -1.64 8.42 -3.76
N GLU A 81 -2.31 7.96 -4.84
CA GLU A 81 -1.80 7.59 -6.17
C GLU A 81 -0.30 7.88 -6.34
N PRO A 82 0.59 6.89 -6.09
CA PRO A 82 2.04 7.05 -6.26
C PRO A 82 2.43 7.63 -7.62
N GLU A 83 1.56 7.52 -8.62
CA GLU A 83 1.63 8.11 -9.95
C GLU A 83 1.80 9.63 -9.94
N ALA A 84 1.07 10.37 -9.09
CA ALA A 84 1.15 11.83 -9.05
C ALA A 84 2.46 12.32 -8.40
N ALA A 85 2.90 11.63 -7.34
CA ALA A 85 4.18 11.89 -6.69
C ALA A 85 5.36 11.55 -7.62
N LEU A 86 5.23 10.45 -8.37
CA LEU A 86 6.23 10.00 -9.32
C LEU A 86 6.30 10.93 -10.55
N ALA A 87 5.17 11.38 -11.08
CA ALA A 87 5.12 12.35 -12.18
C ALA A 87 5.79 13.69 -11.81
N ALA A 88 5.67 14.13 -10.54
CA ALA A 88 6.36 15.32 -10.06
C ALA A 88 7.88 15.12 -9.86
N ALA A 89 8.33 13.88 -9.65
CA ALA A 89 9.73 13.54 -9.39
C ALA A 89 10.52 13.13 -10.65
N VAL A 90 9.84 12.70 -11.71
CA VAL A 90 10.45 12.24 -12.96
C VAL A 90 10.65 13.42 -13.91
N ARG A 91 11.89 13.58 -14.38
CA ARG A 91 12.23 14.62 -15.36
C ARG A 91 11.75 14.22 -16.76
N PRO A 92 11.31 15.17 -17.60
CA PRO A 92 10.79 14.87 -18.94
C PRO A 92 11.78 14.14 -19.85
N GLU A 93 13.09 14.24 -19.60
CA GLU A 93 14.16 13.53 -20.31
C GLU A 93 14.40 12.08 -19.84
N TRP A 94 13.58 11.54 -18.93
CA TRP A 94 13.63 10.13 -18.49
C TRP A 94 12.45 9.36 -19.11
N PRO A 95 12.53 8.98 -20.40
CA PRO A 95 11.40 8.49 -21.17
C PRO A 95 11.13 7.00 -20.89
N VAL A 96 10.87 6.62 -19.64
CA VAL A 96 10.08 5.42 -19.32
C VAL A 96 9.42 5.63 -17.95
N LEU A 97 8.18 6.11 -17.93
CA LEU A 97 7.22 5.73 -16.91
C LEU A 97 6.35 4.65 -17.56
N LEU A 98 6.37 3.43 -17.04
CA LEU A 98 5.66 2.31 -17.63
C LEU A 98 4.14 2.57 -17.60
N ASP A 99 3.55 2.88 -18.75
CA ASP A 99 2.10 2.75 -19.03
C ASP A 99 1.55 1.35 -18.66
N ALA A 100 2.44 0.37 -18.46
CA ALA A 100 2.13 -1.00 -18.10
C ALA A 100 1.38 -1.17 -16.77
N ILE A 101 1.46 -0.22 -15.82
CA ILE A 101 0.73 -0.32 -14.54
C ILE A 101 -0.75 0.02 -14.72
N VAL A 102 -1.07 1.00 -15.58
CA VAL A 102 -2.46 1.42 -15.84
C VAL A 102 -3.21 0.40 -16.69
N GLU A 103 -2.53 -0.24 -17.66
CA GLU A 103 -3.15 -1.25 -18.51
C GLU A 103 -3.36 -2.60 -17.80
N ALA A 104 -2.55 -2.91 -16.77
CA ALA A 104 -2.77 -4.06 -15.90
C ALA A 104 -3.92 -3.86 -14.88
N MET A 105 -4.41 -2.63 -14.71
CA MET A 105 -5.47 -2.26 -13.75
C MET A 105 -6.83 -1.94 -14.42
N ARG A 106 -6.96 -2.11 -15.74
CA ARG A 106 -8.24 -2.07 -16.48
C ARG A 106 -8.73 -3.48 -16.81
#